data_AF-A0A9D4YUR6-F1
#
_entry.id   AF-A0A9D4YUR6-F1
#
_cell.length_a   1.000
_cell.length_b   1.000
_cell.length_c   1.000
_cell.angle_alpha   90.00
_cell.angle_beta   90.00
_cell.angle_gamma   90.00
#
_symmetry.space_group_name_H-M   'P 1'
#
loop_
_entity.id
_entity.type
_entity.pdbx_description
1 polymer ?
#
loop_
_entity_poly.entity_id
_entity_poly.type
_entity_poly.pdbx_seq_one_letter_code
_entity_poly.pdbx_strand_id
1 'polypeptide(L)'
;MGCSPAAVAKLLWSSSPLSCSTADSVAQLEQAADVLHHELGVDPETTLELVASKAPSWMNSIQDTLRRRAAALAEEFGRQEAASNVVRNAAALNCDTSVWQRKLLYMAACGVDDAQAVLLKKPLLLHWDRAAPDFVAHRLLLQRLAGLSVVQLYQHHAFQLMRHPVKQLASRLRYVEHRQSSLDDGQQQAREVAWPGTLARSPTAFNDS
;
A
#
# COMPACT_ATOMS: atom_id res chain seq x y z
N MET A 1 -15.51 -21.31 -24.88
CA MET A 1 -16.48 -20.22 -25.08
C MET A 1 -15.65 -18.96 -25.24
N GLY A 2 -15.45 -18.50 -26.47
CA GLY A 2 -14.59 -17.35 -26.76
C GLY A 2 -15.41 -16.06 -26.85
N CYS A 3 -14.77 -14.91 -26.61
CA CYS A 3 -15.37 -13.61 -26.90
C CYS A 3 -15.85 -13.57 -28.36
N SER A 4 -17.04 -13.02 -28.59
CA SER A 4 -17.47 -12.78 -29.97
C SER A 4 -16.50 -11.81 -30.65
N PRO A 5 -16.02 -12.09 -31.87
CA PRO A 5 -15.19 -11.17 -32.64
C PRO A 5 -15.83 -9.78 -32.77
N ALA A 6 -17.17 -9.70 -32.75
CA ALA A 6 -17.91 -8.44 -32.76
C ALA A 6 -17.77 -7.63 -31.46
N ALA A 7 -17.67 -8.30 -30.30
CA ALA A 7 -17.46 -7.65 -29.01
C ALA A 7 -16.03 -7.07 -28.90
N VAL A 8 -15.04 -7.85 -29.36
CA VAL A 8 -13.64 -7.41 -29.42
C VAL A 8 -13.47 -6.23 -30.40
N ALA A 9 -14.07 -6.33 -31.59
CA ALA A 9 -14.07 -5.23 -32.55
C ALA A 9 -14.69 -3.98 -31.94
N LYS A 10 -15.91 -4.06 -31.40
CA LYS A 10 -16.61 -2.91 -30.80
C LYS A 10 -15.78 -2.22 -29.71
N LEU A 11 -15.04 -2.99 -28.92
CA LEU A 11 -14.13 -2.48 -27.90
C LEU A 11 -13.01 -1.63 -28.52
N LEU A 12 -12.31 -2.18 -29.53
CA LEU A 12 -11.22 -1.49 -30.26
C LEU A 12 -11.69 -0.20 -30.94
N TRP A 13 -12.92 -0.17 -31.46
CA TRP A 13 -13.51 1.03 -32.06
C TRP A 13 -13.90 2.10 -31.02
N SER A 14 -14.18 1.71 -29.78
CA SER A 14 -14.58 2.63 -28.70
C SER A 14 -13.41 3.20 -27.88
N SER A 15 -12.23 2.57 -27.96
CA SER A 15 -11.05 2.90 -27.16
C SER A 15 -9.95 3.54 -28.03
N SER A 16 -9.93 4.87 -28.17
CA SER A 16 -8.80 5.62 -28.76
C SER A 16 -7.67 5.83 -27.72
N PRO A 17 -6.37 5.66 -28.03
CA PRO A 17 -5.72 4.92 -29.10
C PRO A 17 -5.05 3.67 -28.50
N LEU A 18 -5.68 2.50 -28.61
CA LEU A 18 -4.84 1.38 -29.04
C LEU A 18 -4.57 1.70 -30.51
N SER A 19 -3.33 2.05 -30.87
CA SER A 19 -2.89 2.30 -32.26
C SER A 19 -2.94 1.03 -33.14
N CYS A 20 -3.94 0.20 -32.88
CA CYS A 20 -3.99 -1.23 -33.07
C CYS A 20 -5.17 -1.56 -33.97
N SER A 21 -5.18 -0.97 -35.16
CA SER A 21 -6.10 -1.37 -36.23
C SER A 21 -5.58 -2.62 -36.97
N THR A 22 -5.03 -3.61 -36.25
CA THR A 22 -4.41 -4.80 -36.84
C THR A 22 -4.95 -6.07 -36.19
N ALA A 23 -5.12 -7.11 -37.00
CA ALA A 23 -5.56 -8.44 -36.56
C ALA A 23 -4.71 -8.98 -35.38
N ASP A 24 -3.45 -8.58 -35.30
CA ASP A 24 -2.52 -8.94 -34.22
C ASP A 24 -2.99 -8.47 -32.85
N SER A 25 -3.68 -7.33 -32.78
CA SER A 25 -4.13 -6.76 -31.51
C SER A 25 -5.40 -7.45 -30.99
N VAL A 26 -6.26 -7.90 -31.91
CA VAL A 26 -7.41 -8.76 -31.61
C VAL A 26 -6.92 -10.11 -31.07
N ALA A 27 -5.97 -10.74 -31.77
CA ALA A 27 -5.40 -12.02 -31.36
C ALA A 27 -4.69 -11.94 -30.00
N GLN A 28 -3.94 -10.85 -29.73
CA GLN A 28 -3.33 -10.63 -28.43
C GLN A 28 -4.37 -10.50 -27.30
N LEU A 29 -5.48 -9.82 -27.56
CA LEU A 29 -6.54 -9.64 -26.57
C LEU A 29 -7.29 -10.95 -26.28
N GLU A 30 -7.61 -11.72 -27.32
CA GLU A 30 -8.22 -13.05 -27.16
C GLU A 30 -7.30 -13.98 -26.37
N GLN A 31 -6.01 -14.03 -26.71
CA GLN A 31 -5.02 -14.82 -25.98
C GLN A 31 -4.89 -14.38 -24.52
N ALA A 32 -4.88 -13.07 -24.25
CA ALA A 32 -4.81 -12.55 -22.89
C ALA A 32 -6.07 -12.91 -22.09
N ALA A 33 -7.25 -12.80 -22.70
CA ALA A 33 -8.51 -13.23 -22.09
C ALA A 33 -8.52 -14.73 -21.78
N ASP A 34 -8.02 -15.56 -22.70
CA ASP A 34 -7.88 -17.00 -22.49
C ASP A 34 -6.91 -17.32 -21.34
N VAL A 35 -5.78 -16.62 -21.24
CA VAL A 35 -4.83 -16.79 -20.13
C VAL A 35 -5.48 -16.40 -18.80
N LEU A 36 -6.13 -15.24 -18.72
CA LEU A 36 -6.76 -14.81 -17.47
C LEU A 36 -7.95 -15.70 -17.08
N HIS A 37 -8.69 -16.22 -18.05
CA HIS A 37 -9.72 -17.21 -17.80
C HIS A 37 -9.15 -18.52 -17.29
N HIS A 38 -8.10 -19.05 -17.94
CA HIS A 38 -7.50 -20.32 -17.56
C HIS A 38 -6.84 -20.25 -16.18
N GLU A 39 -5.99 -19.25 -15.95
CA GLU A 39 -5.19 -19.15 -14.73
C GLU A 39 -6.00 -18.60 -13.55
N LEU A 40 -6.79 -17.55 -13.78
CA LEU A 40 -7.47 -16.83 -12.70
C LEU A 40 -8.98 -17.10 -12.67
N GLY A 41 -9.57 -17.64 -13.74
CA GLY A 41 -11.03 -17.78 -13.84
C GLY A 41 -11.73 -16.44 -14.09
N VAL A 42 -11.01 -15.43 -14.57
CA VAL A 42 -11.62 -14.15 -14.98
C VAL A 42 -12.43 -14.38 -16.23
N ASP A 43 -13.67 -13.89 -16.24
CA ASP A 43 -14.51 -14.02 -17.43
C ASP A 43 -13.92 -13.21 -18.61
N PRO A 44 -13.93 -13.76 -19.84
CA PRO A 44 -13.41 -13.05 -21.00
C PRO A 44 -14.05 -11.67 -21.22
N GLU A 45 -15.34 -11.48 -20.96
CA GLU A 45 -16.00 -10.17 -21.07
C GLU A 45 -15.46 -9.18 -20.03
N THR A 46 -15.22 -9.65 -18.80
CA THR A 46 -14.58 -8.82 -17.76
C THR A 46 -13.16 -8.40 -18.16
N THR A 47 -12.42 -9.29 -18.83
CA THR A 47 -11.09 -8.96 -19.38
C THR A 47 -11.18 -7.85 -20.42
N LEU A 48 -12.15 -7.92 -21.33
CA LEU A 48 -12.39 -6.88 -22.33
C LEU A 48 -12.73 -5.53 -21.68
N GLU A 49 -13.63 -5.53 -20.69
CA GLU A 49 -13.98 -4.31 -19.95
C GLU A 49 -12.77 -3.70 -19.22
N LEU A 50 -11.91 -4.53 -18.62
CA LEU A 50 -10.67 -4.08 -17.98
C LEU A 50 -9.74 -3.41 -18.98
N VAL A 51 -9.59 -4.00 -20.17
CA VAL A 51 -8.74 -3.43 -21.22
C VAL A 51 -9.29 -2.11 -21.73
N ALA A 52 -10.60 -2.03 -21.99
CA ALA A 52 -11.25 -0.80 -22.44
C ALA A 52 -11.18 0.34 -21.42
N SER A 53 -11.38 0.03 -20.14
CA SER A 53 -11.51 1.04 -19.09
C SER A 53 -10.17 1.48 -18.50
N LYS A 54 -9.19 0.58 -18.43
CA LYS A 54 -7.92 0.82 -17.70
C LYS A 54 -6.68 0.78 -18.57
N ALA A 55 -6.79 0.37 -19.84
CA ALA A 55 -5.67 0.22 -20.77
C ALA A 55 -4.42 -0.38 -20.09
N PRO A 56 -4.54 -1.57 -19.47
CA PRO A 56 -3.52 -2.07 -18.58
C PRO A 56 -2.24 -2.41 -19.33
N SER A 57 -1.10 -1.97 -18.80
CA SER A 57 0.19 -2.13 -19.47
C SER A 57 0.65 -3.59 -19.62
N TRP A 58 0.05 -4.55 -18.90
CA TRP A 58 0.38 -5.98 -19.07
C TRP A 58 -0.09 -6.51 -20.42
N MET A 59 -0.98 -5.82 -21.14
CA MET A 59 -1.33 -6.13 -22.53
C MET A 59 -0.11 -6.10 -23.46
N ASN A 60 0.92 -5.31 -23.13
CA ASN A 60 2.16 -5.25 -23.88
C ASN A 60 3.16 -6.35 -23.48
N SER A 61 2.83 -7.19 -22.51
CA SER A 61 3.70 -8.28 -22.07
C SER A 61 3.60 -9.48 -22.99
N ILE A 62 4.71 -10.19 -23.17
CA ILE A 62 4.72 -11.48 -23.86
C ILE A 62 3.78 -12.44 -23.11
N GLN A 63 2.98 -13.22 -23.85
CA GLN A 63 1.95 -14.11 -23.31
C GLN A 63 2.46 -15.06 -22.22
N ASP A 64 3.66 -15.64 -22.38
CA ASP A 64 4.25 -16.52 -21.37
C ASP A 64 4.59 -15.80 -20.07
N THR A 65 4.87 -14.49 -20.11
CA THR A 65 5.06 -13.69 -18.90
C THR A 65 3.72 -13.42 -18.23
N LEU A 66 2.67 -13.10 -18.99
CA LEU A 66 1.33 -12.91 -18.45
C LEU A 66 0.84 -14.21 -17.78
N ARG A 67 0.97 -15.35 -18.46
CA ARG A 67 0.59 -16.68 -17.92
C ARG A 67 1.33 -17.00 -16.63
N ARG A 68 2.67 -16.89 -16.63
CA ARG A 68 3.47 -17.17 -15.41
C ARG A 68 3.07 -16.28 -14.24
N ARG A 69 2.83 -14.99 -14.47
CA ARG A 69 2.43 -14.06 -13.40
C ARG A 69 1.02 -14.34 -12.90
N ALA A 70 0.09 -14.67 -13.79
CA ALA A 70 -1.28 -15.04 -13.44
C ALA A 70 -1.31 -16.35 -12.62
N ALA A 71 -0.60 -17.38 -13.08
CA ALA A 71 -0.46 -18.64 -12.35
C ALA A 71 0.14 -18.44 -10.95
N ALA A 72 1.23 -17.68 -10.85
CA ALA A 72 1.87 -17.39 -9.57
C ALA A 72 0.96 -16.58 -8.62
N LEU A 73 0.12 -15.68 -9.14
CA LEU A 73 -0.88 -14.99 -8.32
C LEU A 73 -1.95 -15.95 -7.79
N ALA A 74 -2.46 -16.86 -8.63
CA ALA A 74 -3.44 -17.86 -8.22
C ALA A 74 -2.88 -18.85 -7.20
N GLU A 75 -1.63 -19.27 -7.37
CA GLU A 75 -0.93 -20.16 -6.42
C GLU A 75 -0.75 -19.50 -5.06
N GLU A 76 -0.28 -18.25 -5.04
CA GLU A 76 0.07 -17.55 -3.80
C GLU A 76 -1.16 -17.02 -3.05
N PHE A 77 -2.18 -16.54 -3.76
CA PHE A 77 -3.31 -15.82 -3.14
C PHE A 77 -4.66 -16.54 -3.25
N GLY A 78 -4.73 -17.66 -3.97
CA GLY A 78 -5.98 -18.30 -4.34
C GLY A 78 -6.54 -17.72 -5.65
N ARG A 79 -7.10 -18.62 -6.49
CA ARG A 79 -7.57 -18.28 -7.84
C ARG A 79 -8.64 -17.18 -7.83
N GLN A 80 -9.64 -17.29 -6.96
CA GLN A 80 -10.78 -16.37 -6.91
C GLN A 80 -10.38 -14.99 -6.37
N GLU A 81 -9.56 -14.97 -5.33
CA GLU A 81 -9.05 -13.77 -4.68
C GLU A 81 -8.09 -13.02 -5.62
N ALA A 82 -7.22 -13.73 -6.32
CA ALA A 82 -6.34 -13.18 -7.34
C ALA A 82 -7.14 -12.58 -8.49
N ALA A 83 -8.18 -13.26 -8.99
CA ALA A 83 -9.08 -12.72 -10.01
C ALA A 83 -9.74 -11.40 -9.55
N SER A 84 -10.33 -11.39 -8.36
CA SER A 84 -10.92 -10.18 -7.78
C SER A 84 -9.89 -9.05 -7.65
N ASN A 85 -8.65 -9.39 -7.27
CA ASN A 85 -7.56 -8.44 -7.15
C ASN A 85 -7.21 -7.79 -8.49
N VAL A 86 -7.05 -8.61 -9.55
CA VAL A 86 -6.75 -8.16 -10.92
C VAL A 86 -7.87 -7.29 -11.48
N VAL A 87 -9.13 -7.66 -11.27
CA VAL A 87 -10.27 -6.86 -11.73
C VAL A 87 -10.27 -5.48 -11.07
N ARG A 88 -10.02 -5.41 -9.76
CA ARG A 88 -9.95 -4.11 -9.07
C ARG A 88 -8.70 -3.31 -9.45
N ASN A 89 -7.55 -3.97 -9.53
CA ASN A 89 -6.27 -3.34 -9.87
C ASN A 89 -5.53 -4.18 -10.92
N ALA A 90 -5.78 -3.86 -12.18
CA ALA A 90 -5.15 -4.56 -13.30
C ALA A 90 -3.62 -4.48 -13.25
N ALA A 91 -3.06 -3.46 -12.58
CA ALA A 91 -1.62 -3.35 -12.42
C ALA A 91 -1.01 -4.50 -11.60
N ALA A 92 -1.76 -5.25 -10.80
CA ALA A 92 -1.25 -6.40 -10.04
C ALA A 92 -0.45 -7.39 -10.92
N LEU A 93 -0.88 -7.61 -12.16
CA LEU A 93 -0.21 -8.48 -13.15
C LEU A 93 1.09 -7.90 -13.74
N ASN A 94 1.37 -6.62 -13.54
CA ASN A 94 2.64 -6.01 -13.93
C ASN A 94 3.75 -6.23 -12.90
N CYS A 95 3.39 -6.58 -11.66
CA CYS A 95 4.38 -6.80 -10.62
C CYS A 95 5.13 -8.11 -10.89
N ASP A 96 6.45 -8.11 -10.73
CA ASP A 96 7.21 -9.35 -10.80
C ASP A 96 6.98 -10.20 -9.56
N THR A 97 6.92 -11.52 -9.75
CA THR A 97 6.66 -12.48 -8.67
C THR A 97 7.63 -12.34 -7.50
N SER A 98 8.91 -12.16 -7.82
CA SER A 98 9.96 -11.95 -6.81
C SER A 98 9.75 -10.69 -5.97
N VAL A 99 9.11 -9.66 -6.53
CA VAL A 99 8.83 -8.39 -5.85
C VAL A 99 7.73 -8.57 -4.81
N TRP A 100 6.61 -9.25 -5.11
CA TRP A 100 5.58 -9.47 -4.09
C TRP A 100 5.96 -10.55 -3.07
N GLN A 101 6.71 -11.59 -3.45
CA GLN A 101 7.22 -12.59 -2.50
C GLN A 101 8.15 -11.96 -1.47
N ARG A 102 9.06 -11.07 -1.91
CA ARG A 102 9.90 -10.29 -0.99
C ARG A 102 9.07 -9.43 -0.03
N LYS A 103 7.93 -8.89 -0.48
CA LYS A 103 7.03 -8.11 0.40
C LYS A 103 6.36 -8.97 1.43
N LEU A 104 5.89 -10.16 1.06
CA LEU A 104 5.30 -11.10 2.01
C LEU A 104 6.30 -11.43 3.12
N LEU A 105 7.54 -11.75 2.76
CA LEU A 105 8.63 -11.99 3.71
C LEU A 105 8.92 -10.76 4.58
N TYR A 106 8.98 -9.57 3.97
CA TYR A 106 9.22 -8.33 4.72
C TYR A 106 8.10 -8.02 5.71
N MET A 107 6.84 -8.22 5.32
CA MET A 107 5.68 -8.00 6.19
C MET A 107 5.63 -9.03 7.32
N ALA A 108 5.94 -10.29 7.03
CA ALA A 108 6.09 -11.32 8.05
C ALA A 108 7.21 -10.97 9.05
N ALA A 109 8.37 -10.51 8.56
CA ALA A 109 9.46 -10.03 9.42
C ALA A 109 9.09 -8.80 10.27
N CYS A 110 8.07 -8.04 9.84
CA CYS A 110 7.50 -6.95 10.62
C CYS A 110 6.40 -7.41 11.60
N GLY A 111 6.14 -8.72 11.72
CA GLY A 111 5.10 -9.29 12.59
C GLY A 111 3.68 -9.16 12.04
N VAL A 112 3.51 -9.01 10.72
CA VAL A 112 2.17 -9.05 10.11
C VAL A 112 1.78 -10.51 9.88
N ASP A 113 0.82 -10.99 10.67
CA ASP A 113 0.42 -12.41 10.67
C ASP A 113 -0.13 -12.88 9.32
N ASP A 114 -0.99 -12.08 8.69
CA ASP A 114 -1.59 -12.39 7.38
C ASP A 114 -1.21 -11.31 6.36
N ALA A 115 0.03 -11.40 5.87
CA ALA A 115 0.54 -10.49 4.86
C ALA A 115 -0.22 -10.63 3.52
N GLN A 116 -0.69 -11.84 3.20
CA GLN A 116 -1.42 -12.11 1.96
C GLN A 116 -2.76 -11.37 1.94
N ALA A 117 -3.56 -11.45 3.02
CA ALA A 117 -4.82 -10.73 3.12
C ALA A 117 -4.65 -9.20 3.04
N VAL A 118 -3.56 -8.66 3.60
CA VAL A 118 -3.26 -7.22 3.48
C VAL A 118 -2.98 -6.82 2.02
N LEU A 119 -2.15 -7.59 1.30
CA LEU A 119 -1.88 -7.33 -0.12
C LEU A 119 -3.13 -7.52 -0.99
N LEU A 120 -3.96 -8.53 -0.67
CA LEU A 120 -5.25 -8.73 -1.32
C LEU A 120 -6.18 -7.56 -1.09
N LYS A 121 -6.28 -7.03 0.13
CA LYS A 121 -7.14 -5.87 0.43
C LYS A 121 -6.60 -4.57 -0.17
N LYS A 122 -5.28 -4.47 -0.38
CA LYS A 122 -4.57 -3.25 -0.80
C LYS A 122 -3.58 -3.56 -1.93
N PRO A 123 -4.07 -3.80 -3.15
CA PRO A 123 -3.24 -4.25 -4.26
C PRO A 123 -2.21 -3.23 -4.72
N LEU A 124 -2.44 -1.94 -4.48
CA LEU A 124 -1.45 -0.91 -4.77
C LEU A 124 -0.14 -1.12 -4.00
N LEU A 125 -0.16 -1.82 -2.85
CA LEU A 125 1.06 -2.12 -2.10
C LEU A 125 2.01 -3.05 -2.88
N LEU A 126 1.51 -3.83 -3.85
CA LEU A 126 2.29 -4.70 -4.72
C LEU A 126 3.32 -3.93 -5.56
N HIS A 127 3.11 -2.64 -5.82
CA HIS A 127 4.03 -1.86 -6.68
C HIS A 127 5.22 -1.24 -5.94
N TRP A 128 5.11 -1.03 -4.63
CA TRP A 128 6.10 -0.23 -3.88
C TRP A 128 7.17 -1.11 -3.25
N ASP A 129 8.43 -0.96 -3.62
CA ASP A 129 9.52 -1.66 -2.94
C ASP A 129 9.54 -1.29 -1.45
N ARG A 130 9.29 -2.30 -0.60
CA ARG A 130 9.16 -2.13 0.86
C ARG A 130 10.48 -2.18 1.59
N ALA A 131 11.51 -2.71 0.93
CA ALA A 131 12.87 -2.69 1.41
C ALA A 131 13.63 -1.44 0.95
N ALA A 132 13.06 -0.67 0.00
CA ALA A 132 13.68 0.58 -0.44
C ALA A 132 13.88 1.54 0.75
N PRO A 133 15.06 2.18 0.88
CA PRO A 133 15.37 3.06 2.01
C PRO A 133 14.33 4.15 2.23
N ASP A 134 13.81 4.75 1.15
CA ASP A 134 12.79 5.79 1.22
C ASP A 134 11.47 5.28 1.81
N PHE A 135 11.08 4.05 1.46
CA PHE A 135 9.87 3.44 2.01
C PHE A 135 10.04 3.13 3.50
N VAL A 136 11.20 2.60 3.89
CA VAL A 136 11.52 2.31 5.29
C VAL A 136 11.52 3.60 6.12
N ALA A 137 12.16 4.66 5.62
CA ALA A 137 12.17 5.97 6.27
C ALA A 137 10.76 6.54 6.41
N HIS A 138 9.95 6.48 5.35
CA HIS A 138 8.56 6.91 5.36
C HIS A 138 7.74 6.18 6.43
N ARG A 139 7.86 4.85 6.49
CA ARG A 139 7.16 4.01 7.47
C ARG A 139 7.55 4.39 8.89
N LEU A 140 8.85 4.50 9.18
CA LEU A 140 9.34 4.83 10.52
C LEU A 140 8.84 6.21 10.98
N LEU A 141 8.83 7.21 10.08
CA LEU A 141 8.28 8.53 10.38
C LEU A 141 6.77 8.46 10.69
N LEU A 142 6.00 7.66 9.94
CA LEU A 142 4.58 7.46 10.23
C LEU A 142 4.35 6.77 11.57
N GLN A 143 5.14 5.74 11.90
CA GLN A 143 5.04 5.06 13.21
C GLN A 143 5.25 6.06 14.34
N ARG A 144 6.26 6.92 14.22
CA ARG A 144 6.59 7.93 15.24
C ARG A 144 5.54 9.04 15.31
N LEU A 145 5.04 9.52 14.18
CA LEU A 145 4.01 10.56 14.12
C LEU A 145 2.65 10.12 14.66
N ALA A 146 2.26 8.87 14.38
CA ALA A 146 0.93 8.36 14.72
C ALA A 146 0.92 7.53 16.01
N GLY A 147 2.08 7.22 16.58
CA GLY A 147 2.20 6.31 17.73
C GLY A 147 1.74 4.88 17.40
N LEU A 148 1.85 4.47 16.13
CA LEU A 148 1.34 3.18 15.66
C LEU A 148 2.46 2.15 15.49
N SER A 149 2.14 0.89 15.79
CA SER A 149 3.02 -0.22 15.43
C SER A 149 3.06 -0.42 13.91
N VAL A 150 4.10 -1.09 13.42
CA VAL A 150 4.21 -1.45 12.01
C VAL A 150 3.04 -2.33 11.54
N VAL A 151 2.58 -3.24 12.42
CA VAL A 151 1.45 -4.12 12.14
C VAL A 151 0.16 -3.32 11.96
N GLN A 152 -0.11 -2.38 12.87
CA GLN A 152 -1.26 -1.48 12.79
C GLN A 152 -1.23 -0.62 11.53
N LEU A 153 -0.05 -0.15 11.12
CA LEU A 153 0.10 0.58 9.86
C LEU A 153 -0.28 -0.26 8.65
N TYR A 154 0.14 -1.53 8.59
CA TYR A 154 -0.21 -2.41 7.47
C TYR A 154 -1.69 -2.82 7.48
N GLN A 155 -2.25 -3.18 8.63
CA GLN A 155 -3.62 -3.70 8.72
C GLN A 155 -4.69 -2.60 8.58
N HIS A 156 -4.45 -1.43 9.17
CA HIS A 156 -5.48 -0.37 9.28
C HIS A 156 -5.15 0.88 8.45
N HIS A 157 -3.87 1.19 8.24
CA HIS A 157 -3.45 2.47 7.64
C HIS A 157 -2.58 2.31 6.38
N ALA A 158 -2.71 1.19 5.67
CA ALA A 158 -1.89 0.86 4.50
C ALA A 158 -1.85 1.95 3.42
N PHE A 159 -2.93 2.73 3.26
CA PHE A 159 -2.98 3.84 2.31
C PHE A 159 -2.04 4.99 2.68
N GLN A 160 -1.81 5.24 3.97
CA GLN A 160 -0.90 6.29 4.43
C GLN A 160 0.56 5.98 4.06
N LEU A 161 0.90 4.70 3.88
CA LEU A 161 2.20 4.26 3.39
C LEU A 161 2.49 4.73 1.95
N MET A 162 1.50 5.29 1.23
CA MET A 162 1.63 5.73 -0.17
C MET A 162 1.35 7.23 -0.38
N ARG A 163 0.86 7.96 0.63
CA ARG A 163 0.19 9.27 0.42
C ARG A 163 1.10 10.49 0.55
N HIS A 164 2.23 10.40 1.25
CA HIS A 164 3.05 11.57 1.59
C HIS A 164 4.53 11.36 1.23
N PRO A 165 5.27 12.41 0.84
CA PRO A 165 6.71 12.33 0.72
C PRO A 165 7.38 12.38 2.10
N VAL A 166 8.50 11.66 2.26
CA VAL A 166 9.32 11.57 3.48
C VAL A 166 9.63 12.96 4.07
N LYS A 167 9.99 13.92 3.23
CA LYS A 167 10.32 15.30 3.66
C LYS A 167 9.17 15.99 4.39
N GLN A 168 7.93 15.82 3.93
CA GLN A 168 6.77 16.43 4.57
C GLN A 168 6.49 15.79 5.94
N LEU A 169 6.60 14.46 6.04
CA LEU A 169 6.46 13.76 7.31
C LEU A 169 7.55 14.18 8.31
N ALA A 170 8.79 14.30 7.87
CA ALA A 170 9.90 14.75 8.72
C ALA A 170 9.69 16.18 9.25
N SER A 171 9.15 17.09 8.43
CA SER A 171 8.82 18.45 8.88
C SER A 171 7.66 18.45 9.88
N ARG A 172 6.63 17.64 9.65
CA ARG A 172 5.50 17.49 10.59
C ARG A 172 5.95 16.91 11.93
N LEU A 173 6.84 15.92 11.90
CA LEU A 173 7.38 15.30 13.11
C LEU A 173 8.16 16.32 13.93
N ARG A 174 9.08 17.06 13.30
CA ARG A 174 9.83 18.13 13.96
C ARG A 174 8.92 19.20 14.58
N TYR A 175 7.84 19.56 13.90
CA TYR A 175 6.85 20.49 14.43
C TYR A 175 6.15 19.95 15.69
N VAL A 176 5.72 18.68 15.67
CA VAL A 176 5.08 18.04 16.83
C VAL A 176 6.05 17.93 18.01
N GLU A 177 7.28 17.48 17.76
CA GLU A 177 8.31 17.35 18.80
C GLU A 177 8.64 18.72 19.43
N HIS A 178 8.80 19.77 18.62
CA HIS A 178 9.06 21.12 19.13
C HIS A 178 7.88 21.67 19.98
N ARG A 179 6.63 21.39 19.57
CA ARG A 179 5.44 21.80 20.34
C ARG A 179 5.33 21.03 21.65
N GLN A 180 5.70 19.75 21.68
CA GLN A 180 5.72 18.95 22.90
C GLN A 180 6.78 19.48 23.88
N SER A 181 8.02 19.72 23.42
CA SER A 181 9.07 20.29 24.28
C SER A 181 8.66 21.64 24.88
N SER A 182 8.04 22.53 24.10
CA SER A 182 7.56 23.82 24.60
C SER A 182 6.45 23.70 25.65
N LEU A 183 5.63 22.64 25.59
CA LEU A 183 4.58 22.38 26.58
C LEU A 183 5.16 21.79 27.86
N ASP A 184 6.13 20.87 27.73
CA ASP A 184 6.82 20.25 28.85
C ASP A 184 7.63 21.28 29.63
N ASP A 185 8.36 22.17 28.95
CA ASP A 185 9.10 23.28 29.56
C ASP A 185 8.15 24.23 30.32
N GLY A 186 7.00 24.57 29.71
CA GLY A 186 6.00 25.42 30.36
C GLY A 186 5.34 24.76 31.58
N GLN A 187 5.11 23.44 31.56
CA GLN A 187 4.59 22.70 32.71
C GLN A 187 5.63 22.55 33.82
N GLN A 188 6.91 22.37 33.47
CA GLN A 188 8.00 22.30 34.43
C GLN A 188 8.20 23.64 35.13
N GLN A 189 8.15 24.74 34.37
CA GLN A 189 8.25 26.10 34.91
C GLN A 189 7.02 26.47 35.76
N ALA A 190 5.82 26.03 35.38
CA ALA A 190 4.61 26.21 36.21
C ALA A 190 4.69 25.40 37.53
N ARG A 191 5.32 24.23 37.53
CA ARG A 191 5.57 23.43 38.76
C ARG A 191 6.61 24.08 39.66
N GLU A 192 7.64 24.70 39.11
CA GLU A 192 8.66 25.44 39.88
C GLU A 192 8.09 26.74 40.47
N VAL A 193 7.18 27.43 39.77
CA VAL A 193 6.53 28.66 40.26
C VAL A 193 5.41 28.35 41.27
N ALA A 194 4.80 27.16 41.22
CA ALA A 194 3.74 26.74 42.15
C ALA A 194 4.23 26.35 43.56
N TRP A 195 5.53 26.44 43.86
CA TRP A 195 6.06 26.26 45.21
C TRP A 195 6.92 27.44 45.70
N PRO A 196 6.30 28.42 46.37
CA PRO A 196 6.97 29.17 47.41
C PRO A 196 6.15 29.11 48.72
N GLY A 197 6.64 28.34 49.69
CA GLY A 197 6.34 28.60 51.10
C GLY A 197 5.36 27.64 51.78
N THR A 198 5.89 26.59 52.40
CA THR A 198 5.44 26.17 53.73
C THR A 198 6.57 25.49 54.49
N LEU A 199 7.64 26.23 54.76
CA LEU A 199 8.45 25.98 55.95
C LEU A 199 8.14 27.10 56.94
N ALA A 200 7.14 26.82 57.77
CA ALA A 200 6.79 27.63 58.92
C ALA A 200 8.02 27.81 59.80
N ARG A 201 8.41 29.08 60.01
CA ARG A 201 9.35 29.48 61.06
C ARG A 201 8.83 28.95 62.39
N SER A 202 9.60 28.10 63.04
CA SER A 202 9.39 27.76 64.45
C SER A 202 9.63 29.01 65.30
N PRO A 203 8.76 29.34 66.26
CA PRO A 203 9.00 30.46 67.16
C PRO A 203 10.09 30.09 68.16
N THR A 204 11.09 30.97 68.25
CA THR A 204 12.14 30.98 69.26
C THR A 204 11.55 31.05 70.67
N ALA A 205 11.78 30.03 71.48
CA ALA A 205 11.60 30.10 72.92
C ALA A 205 12.87 30.69 73.54
N PHE A 206 12.80 31.96 73.91
CA PHE A 206 13.66 32.59 74.90
C PHE A 206 13.26 32.04 76.27
N ASN A 207 14.22 31.54 77.05
CA ASN A 207 14.07 31.58 78.51
C ASN A 207 15.46 31.63 79.15
N ASP A 208 15.77 32.83 79.66
CA ASP A 208 16.79 33.08 80.68
C ASP A 208 16.15 32.89 82.06
N SER A 209 16.77 32.07 82.92
CA SER A 209 16.91 32.16 84.39
C SER A 209 17.10 30.77 85.00
#